data_AF-A0A453QZF7-F1
#
_entry.id   AF-A0A453QZF7-F1
#
_cell.length_a   1.000
_cell.length_b   1.000
_cell.length_c   1.000
_cell.angle_alpha   90.00
_cell.angle_beta   90.00
_cell.angle_gamma   90.00
#
_symmetry.space_group_name_H-M   'P 1'
#
loop_
_entity.id
_entity.type
_entity.pdbx_description
1 polymer ?
#
loop_
_entity_poly.entity_id
_entity_poly.type
_entity_poly.pdbx_seq_one_letter_code
_entity_poly.pdbx_strand_id
1 'polypeptide(L)'
;MADPRYAVLCVHHDYTPKEATKMDGAVQTVYPRKNWSSMVLFNCGHPKNRAALTPEAVSTQTGAHLHRFAWLDDADVGEVPFAWNFLVGHNRVDPADVDGTTPRAIHYTSGGPWFERYKDCEFADLWVQERDAYESEEKEDTRWKAQE
;
A
#
# COMPACT_ATOMS: atom_id res chain seq x y z
N MET A 1 -4.80 -16.86 1.96
CA MET A 1 -4.01 -15.64 2.23
C MET A 1 -4.14 -15.19 3.69
N ALA A 2 -5.34 -15.13 4.28
CA ALA A 2 -5.51 -14.76 5.69
C ALA A 2 -5.19 -15.91 6.66
N ASP A 3 -3.95 -16.39 6.71
CA ASP A 3 -3.54 -17.42 7.68
C ASP A 3 -3.57 -16.81 9.11
N PRO A 4 -4.38 -17.36 10.04
CA PRO A 4 -4.57 -16.78 11.36
C PRO A 4 -3.35 -16.91 12.29
N ARG A 5 -2.33 -17.68 11.90
CA ARG A 5 -1.08 -17.81 12.67
C ARG A 5 -0.25 -16.53 12.70
N TYR A 6 -0.36 -15.71 11.66
CA TYR A 6 0.33 -14.43 11.58
C TYR A 6 -0.50 -13.34 12.27
N ALA A 7 0.16 -12.35 12.87
CA ALA A 7 -0.52 -11.18 13.40
C ALA A 7 -0.87 -10.19 12.28
N VAL A 8 0.01 -10.06 11.29
CA VAL A 8 -0.19 -9.24 10.10
C VAL A 8 0.33 -9.99 8.89
N LEU A 9 -0.24 -9.71 7.72
CA LEU A 9 0.35 -10.12 6.46
C LEU A 9 0.54 -8.91 5.54
N CYS A 10 1.70 -8.81 4.92
CA CYS A 10 2.06 -7.72 4.02
C CYS A 10 3.07 -8.19 2.98
N VAL A 11 3.38 -7.34 2.00
CA VAL A 11 4.45 -7.66 1.05
C VAL A 11 5.79 -7.30 1.69
N HIS A 12 6.71 -8.24 1.71
CA HIS A 12 8.06 -8.04 2.23
C HIS A 12 8.96 -7.37 1.18
N HIS A 13 8.62 -6.14 0.80
CA HIS A 13 9.37 -5.38 -0.20
C HIS A 13 10.85 -5.25 0.17
N ASP A 14 11.72 -5.68 -0.75
CA ASP A 14 13.14 -5.33 -0.73
C ASP A 14 13.37 -4.02 -1.49
N TYR A 15 12.99 -2.93 -0.83
CA TYR A 15 13.00 -1.61 -1.45
C TYR A 15 14.34 -0.90 -1.27
N THR A 16 15.16 -0.95 -2.32
CA THR A 16 16.35 -0.12 -2.46
C THR A 16 16.07 1.03 -3.45
N PRO A 17 15.84 2.27 -2.98
CA PRO A 17 15.56 3.40 -3.87
C PRO A 17 16.79 3.74 -4.72
N LYS A 18 16.56 4.04 -5.99
CA LYS A 18 17.61 4.46 -6.94
C LYS A 18 17.91 5.96 -6.86
N GLU A 19 16.96 6.76 -6.39
CA GLU A 19 17.07 8.22 -6.30
C GLU A 19 17.36 8.68 -4.87
N ALA A 20 18.22 9.68 -4.72
CA ALA A 20 18.62 10.23 -3.41
C ALA A 20 17.57 11.18 -2.81
N THR A 21 16.61 11.65 -3.61
CA THR A 21 15.58 12.61 -3.23
C THR A 21 14.19 12.12 -3.63
N LYS A 22 13.19 12.40 -2.79
CA LYS A 22 11.77 12.17 -3.06
C LYS A 22 11.16 13.33 -3.86
N MET A 23 9.84 13.27 -4.04
CA MET A 23 9.02 14.44 -4.38
C MET A 23 9.36 15.62 -3.44
N ASP A 24 9.39 16.83 -4.00
CA ASP A 24 9.69 18.09 -3.30
C ASP A 24 11.11 18.22 -2.71
N GLY A 25 12.06 17.39 -3.17
CA GLY A 25 13.47 17.49 -2.78
C GLY A 25 13.78 16.94 -1.38
N ALA A 26 12.81 16.31 -0.72
CA ALA A 26 13.03 15.66 0.57
C ALA A 26 14.03 14.49 0.43
N VAL A 27 14.85 14.26 1.46
CA VAL A 27 15.84 13.17 1.44
C VAL A 27 15.15 11.81 1.39
N GLN A 28 15.63 10.94 0.49
CA GLN A 28 15.17 9.56 0.39
C GLN A 28 15.92 8.69 1.40
N THR A 29 15.31 8.45 2.57
CA THR A 29 15.92 7.60 3.60
C THR A 29 15.63 6.11 3.35
N VAL A 30 16.65 5.28 3.54
CA VAL A 30 16.52 3.80 3.58
C VAL A 30 16.36 3.37 5.04
N TYR A 31 15.37 2.52 5.30
CA TYR A 31 15.14 1.95 6.63
C TYR A 31 14.49 0.55 6.51
N PRO A 32 14.62 -0.32 7.51
CA PRO A 32 14.03 -1.65 7.50
C PRO A 32 12.52 -1.61 7.30
N ARG A 33 11.96 -2.57 6.56
CA ARG A 33 10.51 -2.72 6.31
C ARG A 33 9.86 -1.53 5.61
N LYS A 34 10.62 -0.83 4.78
CA LYS A 34 10.10 0.28 3.99
C LYS A 34 9.01 -0.20 3.02
N ASN A 35 7.90 0.53 2.98
CA ASN A 35 6.69 0.21 2.21
C ASN A 35 5.95 -1.08 2.62
N TRP A 36 6.37 -1.78 3.67
CA TRP A 36 5.65 -2.98 4.13
C TRP A 36 4.26 -2.62 4.67
N SER A 37 4.16 -1.51 5.42
CA SER A 37 2.90 -1.08 6.01
C SER A 37 1.96 -0.32 5.06
N SER A 38 2.28 -0.20 3.77
CA SER A 38 1.41 0.54 2.83
C SER A 38 0.19 -0.26 2.39
N MET A 39 0.25 -1.58 2.58
CA MET A 39 -0.89 -2.49 2.46
C MET A 39 -0.66 -3.61 3.47
N VAL A 40 -1.61 -3.76 4.39
CA VAL A 40 -1.51 -4.75 5.46
C VAL A 40 -2.86 -5.42 5.65
N LEU A 41 -2.85 -6.75 5.69
CA LEU A 41 -3.95 -7.53 6.20
C LEU A 41 -3.74 -7.76 7.71
N PHE A 42 -4.55 -7.11 8.53
CA PHE A 42 -4.50 -7.26 9.98
C PHE A 42 -5.38 -8.41 10.46
N ASN A 43 -4.78 -9.37 11.18
CA ASN A 43 -5.56 -10.31 11.98
C ASN A 43 -5.93 -9.64 13.31
N CYS A 44 -7.06 -8.92 13.32
CA CYS A 44 -7.53 -8.14 14.48
C CYS A 44 -7.79 -9.02 15.74
N GLY A 45 -8.02 -10.32 15.55
CA GLY A 45 -8.17 -11.28 16.64
C GLY A 45 -6.86 -11.78 17.26
N HIS A 46 -5.72 -11.53 16.62
CA HIS A 46 -4.43 -12.07 17.08
C HIS A 46 -4.05 -11.50 18.47
N PRO A 47 -3.67 -12.35 19.44
CA PRO A 47 -3.41 -11.90 20.81
C PRO A 47 -2.38 -10.77 20.91
N LYS A 48 -1.30 -10.83 20.13
CA LYS A 48 -0.27 -9.77 20.10
C LYS A 48 -0.81 -8.43 19.58
N ASN A 49 -1.71 -8.43 18.59
CA ASN A 49 -2.35 -7.20 18.11
C ASN A 49 -3.29 -6.63 19.17
N ARG A 50 -4.11 -7.48 19.80
CA ARG A 50 -5.04 -7.03 20.86
C ARG A 50 -4.32 -6.47 22.08
N ALA A 51 -3.16 -7.01 22.43
CA ALA A 51 -2.35 -6.55 23.56
C ALA A 51 -1.59 -5.25 23.24
N ALA A 52 -1.04 -5.12 22.03
CA ALA A 52 -0.14 -4.02 21.68
C ALA A 52 -0.83 -2.81 21.04
N LEU A 53 -1.91 -3.01 20.27
CA LEU A 53 -2.57 -1.94 19.50
C LEU A 53 -3.75 -1.34 20.27
N THR A 54 -3.50 -0.91 21.50
CA THR A 54 -4.47 -0.13 22.29
C THR A 54 -4.51 1.33 21.81
N PRO A 55 -5.63 2.06 22.02
CA PRO A 55 -5.69 3.48 21.65
C PRO A 55 -4.56 4.32 22.26
N GLU A 56 -4.21 4.05 23.52
CA GLU A 56 -3.09 4.69 24.22
C GLU A 56 -1.75 4.38 23.55
N ALA A 57 -1.47 3.11 23.27
CA ALA A 57 -0.21 2.70 22.64
C ALA A 57 -0.07 3.30 21.23
N VAL A 58 -1.11 3.23 20.40
CA VAL A 58 -1.09 3.81 19.05
C VAL A 58 -0.90 5.33 19.08
N SER A 59 -1.43 6.00 20.11
CA SER A 59 -1.33 7.46 20.25
C SER A 59 0.00 7.94 20.83
N THR A 60 0.80 7.06 21.43
CA THR A 60 2.05 7.40 22.14
C THR A 60 3.30 6.84 21.48
N GLN A 61 3.19 5.73 20.74
CA GLN A 61 4.32 5.11 20.06
C GLN A 61 4.76 5.90 18.83
N THR A 62 6.04 5.76 18.48
CA THR A 62 6.58 6.40 17.28
C THR A 62 6.03 5.78 16.00
N GLY A 63 5.90 6.58 14.94
CA GLY A 63 5.57 6.05 13.62
C GLY A 63 6.55 4.96 13.16
N ALA A 64 7.84 5.08 13.51
CA ALA A 64 8.84 4.05 13.23
C ALA A 64 8.52 2.71 13.91
N HIS A 65 8.05 2.73 15.16
CA HIS A 65 7.64 1.52 15.88
C HIS A 65 6.43 0.87 15.20
N LEU A 66 5.44 1.69 14.83
CA LEU A 66 4.19 1.21 14.23
C LEU A 66 4.38 0.69 12.80
N HIS A 67 5.02 1.48 11.93
CA HIS A 67 5.24 1.12 10.52
C HIS A 67 6.22 -0.04 10.33
N ARG A 68 7.05 -0.34 11.32
CA ARG A 68 7.98 -1.48 11.29
C ARG A 68 7.49 -2.69 12.06
N PHE A 69 6.24 -2.68 12.55
CA PHE A 69 5.68 -3.80 13.30
C PHE A 69 6.53 -4.21 14.51
N ALA A 70 7.13 -3.24 15.20
CA ALA A 70 8.12 -3.50 16.24
C ALA A 70 7.53 -4.09 17.53
N TRP A 71 6.21 -4.27 17.61
CA TRP A 71 5.53 -5.02 18.68
C TRP A 71 5.39 -6.52 18.37
N LEU A 72 5.79 -6.96 17.18
CA LEU A 72 5.71 -8.34 16.72
C LEU A 72 7.10 -8.96 16.59
N ASP A 73 7.16 -10.28 16.73
CA ASP A 73 8.32 -11.05 16.30
C ASP A 73 8.21 -11.25 14.77
N ASP A 74 9.35 -11.42 14.09
CA ASP A 74 9.39 -11.62 12.64
C ASP A 74 8.57 -12.84 12.19
N ALA A 75 8.49 -13.86 13.05
CA ALA A 75 7.67 -15.06 12.80
C ALA A 75 6.16 -14.79 12.79
N ASP A 76 5.69 -13.68 13.36
CA ASP A 76 4.27 -13.28 13.33
C ASP A 76 3.93 -12.44 12.09
N VAL A 77 4.91 -12.06 11.25
CA VAL A 77 4.70 -11.24 10.06
C VAL A 77 4.69 -12.15 8.84
N GLY A 78 3.51 -12.38 8.29
CA GLY A 78 3.31 -13.21 7.10
C GLY A 78 3.53 -12.41 5.81
N GLU A 79 3.87 -13.13 4.73
CA GLU A 79 4.05 -12.54 3.41
C GLU A 79 2.81 -12.75 2.53
N VAL A 80 2.47 -11.74 1.73
CA VAL A 80 1.56 -11.87 0.58
C VAL A 80 2.31 -11.55 -0.72
N PRO A 81 1.86 -12.06 -1.89
CA PRO A 81 2.47 -11.77 -3.18
C PRO A 81 2.50 -10.27 -3.47
N PHE A 82 3.62 -9.79 -4.04
CA PHE A 82 3.81 -8.36 -4.31
C PHE A 82 2.77 -7.75 -5.25
N ALA A 83 2.11 -8.56 -6.08
CA ALA A 83 0.99 -8.13 -6.92
C ALA A 83 -0.12 -7.41 -6.13
N TRP A 84 -0.29 -7.73 -4.85
CA TRP A 84 -1.27 -7.10 -3.97
C TRP A 84 -0.79 -5.80 -3.30
N ASN A 85 0.44 -5.37 -3.53
CA ASN A 85 0.96 -4.06 -3.15
C ASN A 85 2.07 -3.68 -4.15
N PHE A 86 1.70 -3.59 -5.42
CA PHE A 86 2.64 -3.41 -6.52
C PHE A 86 3.16 -1.98 -6.55
N LEU A 87 4.43 -1.78 -6.23
CA LEU A 87 5.08 -0.48 -6.19
C LEU A 87 5.47 -0.03 -7.61
N VAL A 88 4.78 0.98 -8.12
CA VAL A 88 5.04 1.55 -9.46
C VAL A 88 6.48 2.06 -9.55
N GLY A 89 7.18 1.68 -10.63
CA GLY A 89 8.59 2.02 -10.86
C GLY A 89 9.60 1.16 -10.09
N HIS A 90 9.15 0.21 -9.27
CA HIS A 90 10.00 -0.74 -8.55
C HIS A 90 9.69 -2.19 -8.93
N ASN A 91 8.44 -2.62 -8.83
CA ASN A 91 8.03 -3.95 -9.25
C ASN A 91 7.88 -4.03 -10.78
N ARG A 92 7.88 -5.26 -11.33
CA ARG A 92 7.68 -5.53 -12.76
C ARG A 92 6.80 -6.75 -12.93
N VAL A 93 6.01 -6.75 -14.00
CA VAL A 93 5.35 -7.95 -14.50
C VAL A 93 6.43 -8.81 -15.18
N ASP A 94 6.55 -10.07 -14.75
CA ASP A 94 7.40 -11.06 -15.37
C ASP A 94 6.65 -11.68 -16.56
N PRO A 95 7.17 -11.57 -17.80
CA PRO A 95 6.56 -12.23 -18.95
C PRO A 95 6.45 -13.75 -18.83
N ALA A 96 7.28 -14.39 -18.00
CA ALA A 96 7.23 -15.81 -17.72
C ALA A 96 6.16 -16.21 -16.69
N ASP A 97 5.64 -15.26 -15.91
CA ASP A 97 4.60 -15.45 -14.91
C ASP A 97 3.66 -14.23 -14.84
N VAL A 98 2.97 -13.97 -15.94
CA VAL A 98 2.07 -12.81 -16.05
C VAL A 98 0.95 -12.89 -15.00
N ASP A 99 0.38 -14.07 -14.77
CA ASP A 99 -0.74 -14.23 -13.85
C ASP A 99 -0.36 -13.97 -12.38
N GLY A 100 0.86 -14.37 -11.98
CA GLY A 100 1.38 -14.18 -10.63
C GLY A 100 1.95 -12.79 -10.36
N THR A 101 2.37 -12.06 -11.41
CA THR A 101 3.09 -10.78 -11.26
C THR A 101 2.32 -9.55 -11.77
N THR A 102 1.20 -9.75 -12.48
CA THR A 102 0.27 -8.66 -12.85
C THR A 102 -0.31 -8.02 -11.59
N PRO A 103 -0.28 -6.68 -11.46
CA PRO A 103 -0.78 -6.00 -10.28
C PRO A 103 -2.27 -6.28 -10.02
N ARG A 104 -2.58 -6.61 -8.77
CA ARG A 104 -3.94 -6.69 -8.20
C ARG A 104 -4.29 -5.43 -7.41
N ALA A 105 -3.28 -4.76 -6.84
CA ALA A 105 -3.41 -3.44 -6.25
C ALA A 105 -2.15 -2.61 -6.56
N ILE A 106 -2.35 -1.45 -7.16
CA ILE A 106 -1.28 -0.56 -7.63
C ILE A 106 -0.99 0.49 -6.55
N HIS A 107 0.29 0.63 -6.20
CA HIS A 107 0.76 1.60 -5.23
C HIS A 107 1.76 2.56 -5.88
N TYR A 108 1.31 3.79 -6.12
CA TYR A 108 2.11 4.90 -6.63
C TYR A 108 3.01 5.50 -5.55
N THR A 109 4.22 4.96 -5.37
CA THR A 109 5.13 5.39 -4.28
C THR A 109 5.78 6.76 -4.47
N SER A 110 5.96 7.19 -5.72
CA SER A 110 6.69 8.42 -6.06
C SER A 110 5.77 9.60 -6.42
N GLY A 111 4.47 9.34 -6.55
CA GLY A 111 3.49 10.24 -7.14
C GLY A 111 2.68 9.50 -8.21
N GLY A 112 1.38 9.79 -8.27
CA GLY A 112 0.48 9.20 -9.24
C GLY A 112 0.04 10.19 -10.32
N PRO A 113 -0.84 9.75 -11.24
CA PRO A 113 -1.17 10.51 -12.45
C PRO A 113 -1.93 11.82 -12.20
N TRP A 114 -2.38 12.07 -10.97
CA TRP A 114 -2.97 13.35 -10.55
C TRP A 114 -1.94 14.49 -10.37
N PHE A 115 -0.64 14.20 -10.46
CA PHE A 115 0.40 15.22 -10.48
C PHE A 115 0.95 15.41 -11.89
N GLU A 116 1.11 16.67 -12.34
CA GLU A 116 1.61 17.00 -13.69
C GLU A 116 2.93 16.29 -14.03
N ARG A 117 3.85 16.20 -13.05
CA ARG A 117 5.15 15.53 -13.21
C ARG A 117 5.05 14.01 -13.38
N TYR A 118 3.95 13.39 -12.96
CA TYR A 118 3.78 11.93 -12.90
C TYR A 118 2.59 11.44 -13.73
N LYS A 119 2.01 12.28 -14.60
CA LYS A 119 0.87 11.93 -15.44
C LYS A 119 1.13 10.73 -16.36
N ASP A 120 2.37 10.54 -16.80
CA ASP A 120 2.80 9.48 -17.73
C ASP A 120 3.41 8.27 -16.99
N CYS A 121 3.01 8.01 -15.75
CA CYS A 121 3.50 6.84 -14.99
C CYS A 121 2.81 5.53 -15.41
N GLU A 122 3.42 4.39 -15.05
CA GLU A 122 2.86 3.07 -15.35
C GLU A 122 1.47 2.92 -14.71
N PHE A 123 0.51 2.38 -15.47
CA PHE A 123 -0.90 2.21 -15.09
C PHE A 123 -1.70 3.50 -14.88
N ALA A 124 -1.18 4.66 -15.31
CA ALA A 124 -1.87 5.95 -15.22
C ALA A 124 -3.26 5.94 -15.88
N ASP A 125 -3.36 5.26 -17.03
CA ASP A 125 -4.60 5.07 -17.79
C ASP A 125 -5.69 4.38 -16.96
N LEU A 126 -5.34 3.31 -16.23
CA LEU A 126 -6.27 2.59 -15.36
C LEU A 126 -6.79 3.50 -14.24
N TRP A 127 -5.93 4.31 -13.63
CA TRP A 127 -6.36 5.22 -12.57
C TRP A 127 -7.30 6.30 -13.09
N VAL A 128 -6.98 6.88 -14.27
CA VAL A 128 -7.84 7.90 -14.91
C VAL A 128 -9.19 7.31 -15.27
N GLN A 129 -9.22 6.10 -15.83
CA GLN A 129 -10.45 5.41 -16.17
C GLN A 129 -11.34 5.19 -14.93
N GLU A 130 -10.77 4.69 -13.83
CA GLU A 130 -11.53 4.44 -12.60
C GLU A 130 -12.03 5.74 -11.95
N ARG A 131 -11.24 6.82 -11.98
CA ARG A 131 -11.69 8.14 -11.52
C ARG A 131 -12.89 8.61 -12.35
N ASP A 132 -12.78 8.55 -13.68
CA ASP A 132 -13.83 9.04 -14.58
C ASP A 132 -15.13 8.23 -14.42
N ALA A 133 -15.01 6.92 -14.21
CA ALA A 133 -16.13 6.05 -13.88
C ALA A 133 -16.79 6.46 -12.55
N TYR A 134 -16.02 6.57 -11.47
CA TYR A 134 -16.51 6.98 -10.15
C TYR A 134 -17.22 8.35 -10.20
N GLU A 135 -16.63 9.34 -10.85
CA GLU A 135 -17.22 10.68 -10.99
C GLU A 135 -18.49 10.68 -11.84
N SER A 136 -18.64 9.74 -12.78
CA SER A 136 -19.86 9.60 -13.56
C SER A 136 -20.99 9.00 -12.73
N GLU A 137 -20.71 7.97 -11.92
CA GLU A 137 -21.68 7.33 -11.03
C GLU A 137 -22.17 8.30 -9.95
N GLU A 138 -21.28 9.09 -9.34
CA GLU A 138 -21.67 10.10 -8.35
C GLU A 138 -22.62 11.16 -8.95
N LYS A 139 -22.37 11.59 -10.20
CA LYS A 139 -23.24 12.56 -10.88
C LYS A 139 -24.63 11.98 -11.14
N GLU A 140 -24.72 10.70 -11.45
CA GLU A 140 -26.01 10.01 -11.63
C GLU A 140 -26.78 9.85 -10.31
N ASP A 141 -26.12 9.42 -9.23
CA ASP A 141 -26.74 9.27 -7.90
C ASP A 141 -27.20 10.63 -7.33
N THR A 142 -26.39 11.67 -7.49
CA THR A 142 -26.74 13.03 -7.05
C THR A 142 -27.93 13.59 -7.86
N ARG A 143 -27.99 13.31 -9.16
CA ARG A 143 -29.11 13.71 -10.02
C ARG A 143 -30.40 12.98 -9.64
N TRP A 144 -30.32 11.70 -9.30
CA TRP A 144 -31.46 10.91 -8.81
C TRP A 144 -32.03 11.49 -7.51
N LYS A 145 -31.18 11.74 -6.51
CA LYS A 145 -31.58 12.30 -5.20
C LYS A 145 -32.15 13.72 -5.28
N ALA A 146 -31.81 14.49 -6.31
CA ALA A 146 -32.33 15.84 -6.51
C ALA A 146 -33.72 15.88 -7.19
N GLN A 147 -34.25 14.72 -7.61
CA GLN A 147 -35.56 14.58 -8.26
C GLN A 147 -36.66 14.06 -7.31
N GLU A 148 -36.32 13.73 -6.06
CA GLU A 148 -37.24 13.40 -4.96
C GLU A 148 -37.50 14.62 -4.05
#